data_AF-A0A438EX44-F1
#
_entry.id   AF-A0A438EX44-F1
#
_cell.length_a   1.000
_cell.length_b   1.000
_cell.length_c   1.000
_cell.angle_alpha   90.00
_cell.angle_beta   90.00
_cell.angle_gamma   90.00
#
_symmetry.space_group_name_H-M   'P 1'
#
loop_
_entity.id
_entity.type
_entity.pdbx_description
1 polymer ?
#
loop_
_entity_poly.entity_id
_entity_poly.type
_entity_poly.pdbx_seq_one_letter_code
_entity_poly.pdbx_strand_id
1 'polypeptide(L)'
;MEPRPDHVRSLERWLYRVPSHRSNMKELSATGFMSNRGRQIVCSFLVRDMGIDWRMGAEWFETCLLDYDPCSNYGNWTYGAGVGNDPREDRYFSIPKQVSALKY
;
A
#
# COMPACT_ATOMS: atom_id res chain seq x y z
N MET A 1 4.74 22.83 7.53
CA MET A 1 4.38 21.51 6.98
C MET A 1 3.04 21.71 6.29
N GLU A 2 3.01 21.71 4.96
CA GLU A 2 1.78 21.93 4.18
C GLU A 2 0.73 20.86 4.55
N PRO A 3 -0.55 21.24 4.70
CA PRO A 3 -1.61 20.28 4.98
C PRO A 3 -1.78 19.32 3.79
N ARG A 4 -1.76 18.01 4.07
CA ARG A 4 -1.86 16.96 3.05
C ARG A 4 -3.10 17.12 2.16
N PRO A 5 -3.04 16.80 0.86
CA PRO A 5 -4.20 16.86 -0.04
C PRO A 5 -5.41 16.08 0.51
N ASP A 6 -6.64 16.52 0.20
CA ASP A 6 -7.86 15.97 0.82
C ASP A 6 -8.12 14.50 0.46
N HIS A 7 -7.69 14.08 -0.72
CA HIS A 7 -7.76 12.68 -1.14
C HIS A 7 -6.80 11.78 -0.35
N VAL A 8 -5.59 12.28 -0.01
CA VAL A 8 -4.59 11.61 0.83
C VAL A 8 -5.13 11.40 2.27
N ARG A 9 -5.78 12.43 2.84
CA ARG A 9 -6.39 12.34 4.19
C ARG A 9 -7.59 11.40 4.25
N SER A 10 -8.38 11.34 3.18
CA SER A 10 -9.54 10.46 3.08
C SER A 10 -9.10 8.99 3.01
N LEU A 11 -8.05 8.71 2.25
CA LEU A 11 -7.44 7.38 2.15
C LEU A 11 -6.86 6.91 3.49
N GLU A 12 -6.09 7.78 4.16
CA GLU A 12 -5.51 7.52 5.48
C GLU A 12 -6.57 7.10 6.49
N ARG A 13 -7.64 7.90 6.66
CA ARG A 13 -8.74 7.58 7.60
C ARG A 13 -9.39 6.23 7.31
N TRP A 14 -9.50 5.85 6.04
CA TRP A 14 -10.10 4.59 5.64
C TRP A 14 -9.18 3.39 5.91
N LEU A 15 -7.90 3.51 5.59
CA LEU A 15 -6.91 2.48 5.85
C LEU A 15 -6.79 2.16 7.35
N TYR A 16 -6.97 3.17 8.22
CA TYR A 16 -7.04 2.97 9.68
C TYR A 16 -8.27 2.18 10.16
N ARG A 17 -9.35 2.14 9.39
CA ARG A 17 -10.60 1.42 9.73
C ARG A 17 -10.54 -0.07 9.37
N VAL A 18 -9.64 -0.48 8.47
CA VAL A 18 -9.51 -1.89 8.07
C VAL A 18 -8.59 -2.63 9.05
N PRO A 19 -9.07 -3.65 9.80
CA PRO A 19 -8.31 -4.28 10.87
C PRO A 19 -6.96 -4.86 10.42
N SER A 20 -6.90 -5.48 9.23
CA SER A 20 -5.68 -6.06 8.66
C SER A 20 -4.62 -5.03 8.29
N HIS A 21 -5.01 -3.79 7.97
CA HIS A 21 -4.09 -2.72 7.57
C HIS A 21 -3.73 -1.80 8.74
N ARG A 22 -4.55 -1.78 9.79
CA ARG A 22 -4.39 -0.88 10.93
C ARG A 22 -3.02 -0.99 11.62
N SER A 23 -2.43 -2.19 11.69
CA SER A 23 -1.08 -2.37 12.25
C SER A 23 -0.02 -1.70 11.39
N ASN A 24 -0.07 -1.89 10.07
CA ASN A 24 0.86 -1.27 9.12
C ASN A 24 0.72 0.25 9.12
N MET A 25 -0.50 0.78 9.19
CA MET A 25 -0.74 2.23 9.25
C MET A 25 -0.22 2.86 10.55
N LYS A 26 -0.36 2.16 11.68
CA LYS A 26 0.21 2.59 12.96
C LYS A 26 1.73 2.57 12.93
N GLU A 27 2.33 1.53 12.36
CA GLU A 27 3.78 1.42 12.19
C GLU A 27 4.30 2.58 11.33
N LEU A 28 3.72 2.78 10.15
CA LEU A 28 4.11 3.87 9.26
C LEU A 28 4.02 5.25 9.93
N SER A 29 2.93 5.53 10.64
CA SER A 29 2.78 6.81 11.33
C SER A 29 3.75 7.00 12.51
N ALA A 30 4.22 5.91 13.12
CA ALA A 30 5.10 5.96 14.29
C ALA A 30 6.59 5.97 13.91
N THR A 31 6.96 5.23 12.86
CA THR A 31 8.36 5.02 12.47
C THR A 31 8.72 5.65 11.14
N GLY A 32 7.73 6.04 10.32
CA GLY A 32 7.96 6.48 8.94
C GLY A 32 8.36 5.35 8.01
N PHE A 33 8.23 4.09 8.44
CA PHE A 33 8.58 2.91 7.67
C PHE A 33 7.41 1.91 7.62
N MET A 34 7.32 1.16 6.53
CA MET A 34 6.39 0.04 6.42
C MET A 34 7.08 -1.14 5.77
N SER A 35 6.93 -2.33 6.35
CA SER A 35 7.49 -3.55 5.78
C SER A 35 7.07 -3.74 4.32
N ASN A 36 7.98 -4.26 3.47
CA ASN A 36 7.69 -4.51 2.05
C ASN A 36 6.43 -5.37 1.84
N ARG A 37 6.18 -6.32 2.75
CA ARG A 37 4.97 -7.15 2.74
C ARG A 37 3.72 -6.32 3.03
N GLY A 38 3.77 -5.40 3.99
CA GLY A 38 2.71 -4.45 4.27
C GLY A 38 2.40 -3.55 3.07
N ARG A 39 3.44 -3.05 2.38
CA ARG A 39 3.28 -2.22 1.16
C ARG A 39 2.52 -2.98 0.06
N GLN A 40 2.86 -4.25 -0.18
CA GLN A 40 2.18 -5.10 -1.16
C GLN A 40 0.72 -5.37 -0.80
N ILE A 41 0.43 -5.65 0.48
CA ILE A 41 -0.95 -5.89 0.96
C ILE A 41 -1.82 -4.65 0.76
N VAL A 42 -1.31 -3.47 1.16
CA VAL A 42 -2.03 -2.19 0.99
C VAL A 42 -2.25 -1.88 -0.48
N CYS A 43 -1.24 -2.07 -1.33
CA CYS A 43 -1.34 -1.88 -2.78
C CYS A 43 -2.40 -2.79 -3.40
N SER A 44 -2.38 -4.09 -3.08
CA SER A 44 -3.37 -5.04 -3.60
C SER A 44 -4.78 -4.66 -3.18
N PHE A 45 -4.96 -4.25 -1.91
CA PHE A 45 -6.26 -3.85 -1.39
C PHE A 45 -6.80 -2.58 -2.07
N LEU A 46 -5.95 -1.56 -2.22
CA LEU A 46 -6.34 -0.28 -2.82
C LEU A 46 -6.73 -0.43 -4.29
N VAL A 47 -5.99 -1.24 -5.05
CA VAL A 47 -6.25 -1.44 -6.48
C VAL A 47 -7.35 -2.45 -6.72
N ARG A 48 -7.33 -3.61 -6.06
CA ARG A 48 -8.23 -4.74 -6.37
C ARG A 48 -9.53 -4.72 -5.58
N ASP A 49 -9.48 -4.42 -4.28
CA ASP A 49 -10.68 -4.43 -3.44
C ASP A 49 -11.43 -3.08 -3.53
N MET A 50 -10.71 -1.96 -3.61
CA MET A 50 -11.33 -0.64 -3.68
C MET A 50 -11.48 -0.07 -5.10
N GLY A 51 -10.72 -0.57 -6.07
CA GLY A 51 -10.74 -0.04 -7.44
C GLY A 51 -10.22 1.39 -7.56
N ILE A 52 -9.39 1.84 -6.62
CA ILE A 52 -8.81 3.20 -6.61
C ILE A 52 -7.56 3.20 -7.51
N ASP A 53 -7.29 4.34 -8.17
CA ASP A 53 -6.06 4.49 -8.97
C ASP A 53 -4.82 4.35 -8.06
N TRP A 54 -3.96 3.41 -8.42
CA TRP A 54 -2.73 3.08 -7.73
C TRP A 54 -1.81 4.29 -7.54
N ARG A 55 -1.87 5.28 -8.43
CA ARG A 55 -1.09 6.53 -8.33
C ARG A 55 -1.39 7.29 -7.05
N MET A 56 -2.64 7.30 -6.59
CA MET A 56 -3.04 7.95 -5.34
C MET A 56 -2.40 7.27 -4.12
N GLY A 57 -2.28 5.95 -4.16
CA GLY A 57 -1.56 5.19 -3.15
C GLY A 57 -0.06 5.45 -3.19
N ALA A 58 0.53 5.49 -4.39
CA ALA A 58 1.95 5.79 -4.56
C ALA A 58 2.32 7.19 -4.04
N GLU A 59 1.53 8.21 -4.34
CA GLU A 59 1.69 9.58 -3.83
C GLU A 59 1.52 9.64 -2.31
N TRP A 60 0.57 8.86 -1.75
CA TRP A 60 0.44 8.78 -0.29
C TRP A 60 1.70 8.19 0.36
N PHE A 61 2.28 7.14 -0.23
CA PHE A 61 3.54 6.57 0.25
C PHE A 61 4.73 7.54 0.11
N GLU A 62 4.77 8.35 -0.94
CA GLU A 62 5.78 9.40 -1.11
C GLU A 62 5.74 10.43 0.04
N THR A 63 4.55 10.78 0.54
CA THR A 63 4.43 11.72 1.66
C THR A 63 4.74 11.12 3.04
N CYS A 64 4.68 9.79 3.18
CA CYS A 64 4.73 9.12 4.49
C CYS A 64 6.02 8.32 4.74
N LEU A 65 6.68 7.82 3.69
CA LEU A 65 7.88 7.01 3.81
C LEU A 65 9.12 7.89 4.02
N LEU A 66 9.88 7.60 5.08
CA LEU A 66 11.21 8.20 5.28
C LEU A 66 12.25 7.60 4.33
N ASP A 67 12.05 6.35 3.90
CA ASP A 67 12.88 5.64 2.93
C ASP A 67 12.34 5.75 1.50
N TYR A 68 11.63 6.84 1.22
CA TYR A 68 11.04 7.05 -0.10
C TYR A 68 12.11 7.10 -1.19
N ASP A 69 12.00 6.17 -2.14
CA ASP A 69 12.73 6.16 -3.39
C ASP A 69 11.72 6.03 -4.54
N PRO A 70 11.69 6.96 -5.50
CA PRO A 70 10.68 6.98 -6.56
C PRO A 70 10.72 5.70 -7.42
N CYS A 71 11.91 5.19 -7.75
CA CYS A 71 12.06 3.97 -8.54
C CYS A 71 11.44 2.77 -7.82
N SER A 72 11.75 2.61 -6.53
CA SER A 72 11.27 1.50 -5.71
C SER A 72 9.78 1.64 -5.38
N ASN A 73 9.30 2.84 -5.09
CA ASN A 73 7.89 3.08 -4.78
C ASN A 73 7.01 2.84 -6.02
N TYR A 74 7.19 3.65 -7.07
CA TYR A 74 6.37 3.54 -8.28
C TYR A 74 6.57 2.20 -8.99
N GLY A 75 7.77 1.61 -8.95
CA GLY A 75 8.03 0.26 -9.46
C GLY A 75 7.22 -0.83 -8.75
N ASN A 76 7.18 -0.81 -7.41
CA ASN A 76 6.38 -1.77 -6.65
C ASN A 76 4.87 -1.55 -6.83
N TRP A 77 4.43 -0.30 -6.95
CA TRP A 77 3.03 0.05 -7.17
C TRP A 77 2.54 -0.36 -8.56
N THR A 78 3.31 -0.10 -9.61
CA THR A 78 3.00 -0.54 -10.99
C THR A 78 2.95 -2.07 -11.09
N TYR A 79 3.87 -2.75 -10.39
CA TYR A 79 3.90 -4.20 -10.29
C TYR A 79 2.67 -4.76 -9.56
N GLY A 80 2.29 -4.17 -8.42
CA GLY A 80 1.12 -4.59 -7.63
C GLY A 80 -0.21 -4.28 -8.32
N ALA A 81 -0.28 -3.19 -9.07
CA ALA A 81 -1.45 -2.78 -9.84
C ALA A 81 -1.63 -3.55 -11.16
N GLY A 82 -0.64 -4.34 -11.57
CA GLY A 82 -0.69 -5.11 -12.83
C GLY A 82 -0.58 -4.25 -14.10
N VAL A 83 -0.10 -3.01 -13.98
CA VAL A 83 0.11 -2.08 -15.11
C VAL A 83 1.56 -2.05 -15.61
N GLY A 84 2.44 -2.83 -14.98
CA GLY A 84 3.83 -2.99 -15.39
C GLY A 84 4.01 -3.93 -16.59
N ASN A 85 5.21 -3.94 -17.16
CA ASN A 85 5.56 -4.73 -18.35
C ASN A 85 5.85 -6.23 -18.04
N ASP A 86 5.32 -6.76 -16.94
CA ASP A 86 5.47 -8.17 -16.56
C ASP A 86 4.20 -8.93 -17.02
N PRO A 87 4.31 -9.95 -17.90
CA PRO A 87 3.17 -10.69 -18.45
C PRO A 87 2.37 -11.52 -17.43
N ARG A 88 2.72 -11.46 -16.14
CA ARG A 88 1.95 -12.08 -15.06
C ARG A 88 0.77 -11.20 -14.66
N GLU A 89 -0.34 -11.35 -15.38
CA GLU A 89 -1.58 -10.58 -15.22
C GLU A 89 -2.28 -10.78 -13.87
N ASP A 90 -2.03 -11.87 -13.13
CA ASP A 90 -2.85 -12.21 -11.97
C ASP A 90 -2.06 -12.58 -10.70
N ARG A 91 -1.69 -11.53 -9.93
CA ARG A 91 -1.17 -11.66 -8.56
C ARG A 91 -2.19 -11.17 -7.54
N TYR A 92 -3.35 -11.83 -7.46
CA TYR A 92 -4.28 -11.61 -6.36
C TYR A 92 -3.65 -12.07 -5.04
N PHE A 93 -3.32 -11.13 -4.16
CA PHE A 93 -2.86 -11.43 -2.81
C PHE A 93 -4.06 -11.69 -1.89
N SER A 94 -4.51 -12.94 -1.82
CA SER A 94 -5.59 -13.35 -0.92
C SER A 94 -5.17 -13.18 0.56
N ILE A 95 -5.76 -12.20 1.26
CA ILE A 95 -5.48 -11.89 2.67
C ILE A 95 -5.57 -13.11 3.60
N PRO A 96 -6.58 -14.01 3.48
CA PRO A 96 -6.62 -15.22 4.31
C PRO A 96 -5.42 -16.16 4.15
N LYS A 97 -4.93 -16.36 2.92
CA LYS A 97 -3.74 -17.21 2.64
C LYS A 97 -2.45 -16.57 3.14
N GLN A 98 -2.41 -15.25 3.19
CA GLN A 98 -1.25 -14.49 3.67
C GLN A 98 -1.09 -14.62 5.19
N VAL A 99 -2.20 -14.63 5.93
CA VAL A 99 -2.22 -14.80 7.39
C VAL A 99 -1.86 -16.23 7.81
N SER A 100 -2.22 -17.26 7.03
CA SER A 100 -1.85 -18.65 7.34
C SER A 100 -0.38 -18.97 7.07
N ALA A 101 0.24 -18.33 6.07
CA ALA A 101 1.64 -18.54 5.71
C ALA A 101 2.65 -17.97 6.71
N LEU A 102 2.21 -17.19 7.71
CA LEU A 102 3.04 -16.67 8.79
C LEU A 102 3.05 -17.57 10.04
N LYS A 103 2.34 -18.71 10.01
CA LYS A 103 2.12 -19.56 11.20
C LYS A 103 3.01 -20.81 11.33
N TYR A 104 3.93 -21.11 10.42
CA TYR A 104 4.88 -22.22 10.59
C TYR A 104 6.23 -21.91 9.97
#